data_AF-A0A951B4Q6-F1
#
_entry.id   AF-A0A951B4Q6-F1
#
_cell.length_a   1.000
_cell.length_b   1.000
_cell.length_c   1.000
_cell.angle_alpha   90.00
_cell.angle_beta   90.00
_cell.angle_gamma   90.00
#
_symmetry.space_group_name_H-M   'P 1'
#
loop_
_entity.id
_entity.type
_entity.pdbx_description
1 polymer ?
#
loop_
_entity_poly.entity_id
_entity_poly.type
_entity_poly.pdbx_seq_one_letter_code
_entity_poly.pdbx_strand_id
1 'polypeptide(L)'
;MVTDRMTPLKVQGRTVHQVGLPYHWGQRGLTTGGAANDLSHMALDPNVHIQEVKAFTCDIRPGRRPRGPALVQLVESYQQRAGITEDTGTDI
;
A
#
# COMPACT_ATOMS: atom_id res chain seq x y z
N MET A 1 5.03 8.26 11.91
CA MET A 1 4.98 9.62 12.50
C MET A 1 3.55 10.10 12.42
N VAL A 2 3.00 10.63 13.51
CA VAL A 2 1.68 11.30 13.53
C VAL A 2 1.96 12.80 13.60
N THR A 3 1.27 13.60 12.79
CA THR A 3 1.54 15.04 12.66
C THR A 3 0.33 15.78 12.11
N ASP A 4 0.14 17.03 12.53
CA ASP A 4 -0.95 17.90 12.06
C ASP A 4 -0.73 18.46 10.64
N ARG A 5 0.43 18.19 10.03
CA ARG A 5 0.75 18.66 8.67
C ARG A 5 -0.10 18.01 7.58
N MET A 6 -0.78 16.90 7.89
CA MET A 6 -1.71 16.24 6.98
C MET A 6 -3.04 16.06 7.70
N THR A 7 -4.06 16.78 7.25
CA THR A 7 -5.42 16.70 7.80
C THR A 7 -6.33 15.88 6.88
N PRO A 8 -7.33 15.16 7.42
CA PRO A 8 -8.28 14.43 6.59
C PRO A 8 -9.03 15.36 5.62
N LEU A 9 -9.32 14.86 4.42
CA LEU A 9 -10.06 15.60 3.40
C LEU A 9 -11.55 15.24 3.43
N LYS A 10 -12.41 16.17 3.01
CA LYS A 10 -13.82 15.91 2.73
C LYS A 10 -14.02 15.79 1.23
N VAL A 11 -14.33 14.59 0.75
CA VAL A 11 -14.52 14.28 -0.67
C VAL A 11 -15.88 13.60 -0.83
N GLN A 12 -16.79 14.22 -1.58
CA GLN A 12 -18.13 13.69 -1.82
C GLN A 12 -18.88 13.28 -0.52
N GLY A 13 -18.80 14.12 0.51
CA GLY A 13 -19.41 13.86 1.82
C GLY A 13 -18.68 12.82 2.69
N ARG A 14 -17.60 12.19 2.19
CA ARG A 14 -16.80 11.21 2.94
C ARG A 14 -15.54 11.85 3.50
N THR A 15 -15.10 11.36 4.66
CA THR A 15 -13.77 11.66 5.18
C THR A 15 -12.76 10.74 4.51
N VAL A 16 -11.75 11.30 3.86
CA VAL A 16 -10.63 10.56 3.25
C VAL A 16 -9.36 10.86 4.02
N HIS A 17 -8.70 9.84 4.54
CA HIS A 17 -7.42 9.96 5.22
C HIS A 17 -6.27 9.70 4.25
N GLN A 18 -5.28 10.57 4.24
CA GLN A 18 -4.07 10.42 3.44
C GLN A 18 -2.94 9.87 4.33
N VAL A 19 -2.21 8.88 3.81
CA VAL A 19 -1.03 8.29 4.47
C VAL A 19 0.20 8.63 3.64
N GLY A 20 1.10 9.43 4.20
CA GLY A 20 2.38 9.75 3.57
C GLY A 20 3.40 8.62 3.74
N LEU A 21 3.96 8.13 2.64
CA LEU A 21 4.95 7.04 2.60
C LEU A 21 6.25 7.53 1.96
N PRO A 22 7.33 7.75 2.74
CA PRO A 22 8.63 8.03 2.17
C PRO A 22 9.24 6.76 1.55
N TYR A 23 9.97 6.92 0.44
CA TYR A 23 10.47 5.81 -0.39
C TYR A 23 11.99 5.61 -0.33
N HIS A 24 12.66 6.14 0.71
CA HIS A 24 14.12 6.18 0.80
C HIS A 24 14.76 4.97 1.50
N TRP A 25 13.98 3.95 1.88
CA TRP A 25 14.49 2.75 2.57
C TRP A 25 14.46 1.51 1.68
N GLY A 26 15.37 0.58 1.99
CA GLY A 26 15.44 -0.75 1.41
C GLY A 26 16.24 -1.70 2.31
N GLN A 27 16.58 -2.87 1.78
CA GLN A 27 17.27 -3.92 2.53
C GLN A 27 18.77 -3.64 2.77
N ARG A 28 19.34 -2.61 2.13
CA ARG A 28 20.77 -2.27 2.19
C ARG A 28 20.95 -0.79 2.51
N GLY A 29 21.98 -0.47 3.28
CA GLY A 29 22.34 0.90 3.67
C GLY A 29 22.65 1.00 5.16
N LEU A 30 23.08 2.20 5.61
CA LEU A 30 23.34 2.49 7.02
C LEU A 30 22.09 2.35 7.89
N THR A 31 20.92 2.63 7.32
CA THR A 31 19.61 2.37 7.91
C THR A 31 18.78 1.55 6.94
N THR A 32 18.17 0.47 7.41
CA THR A 32 17.37 -0.44 6.57
C THR A 32 15.88 -0.34 6.88
N GLY A 33 15.04 -0.78 5.95
CA GLY A 33 13.59 -0.74 6.07
C GLY A 33 12.88 -1.48 4.93
N GLY A 34 11.54 -1.39 4.92
CA GLY A 34 10.75 -1.84 3.77
C GLY A 34 10.77 -0.80 2.65
N ALA A 35 10.66 -1.26 1.40
CA ALA A 35 10.51 -0.37 0.27
C ALA A 35 9.03 0.06 0.16
N ALA A 36 8.77 1.35 -0.05
CA ALA A 36 7.40 1.84 -0.24
C ALA A 36 6.75 1.22 -1.50
N ASN A 37 7.55 0.95 -2.53
CA ASN A 37 7.09 0.35 -3.78
C ASN A 37 6.58 -1.09 -3.61
N ASP A 38 6.87 -1.78 -2.49
CA ASP A 38 6.28 -3.09 -2.18
C ASP A 38 4.75 -3.00 -1.97
N LEU A 39 4.20 -1.79 -1.79
CA LEU A 39 2.78 -1.54 -1.56
C LEU A 39 2.05 -1.04 -2.82
N SER A 40 2.77 -0.54 -3.81
CA SER A 40 2.15 -0.01 -5.04
C SER A 40 1.76 -1.14 -5.97
N HIS A 41 0.58 -1.04 -6.57
CA HIS A 41 0.17 -1.91 -7.66
C HIS A 41 0.87 -1.51 -8.97
N MET A 42 0.85 -2.40 -9.95
CA MET A 42 1.39 -2.14 -11.29
C MET A 42 0.27 -1.69 -12.23
N ALA A 43 -0.11 -0.41 -12.14
CA ALA A 43 -0.93 0.26 -13.17
C ALA A 43 -0.13 1.38 -13.81
N LEU A 44 -0.20 1.47 -15.13
CA LEU A 44 0.55 2.42 -15.93
C LEU A 44 -0.42 3.37 -16.64
N ASP A 45 -0.03 4.64 -16.77
CA ASP A 45 -0.74 5.58 -17.64
C ASP A 45 -0.77 5.03 -19.09
N PRO A 46 -1.93 5.04 -19.78
CA PRO A 46 -2.06 4.43 -21.11
C PRO A 46 -1.29 5.16 -22.22
N ASN A 47 -0.84 6.38 -21.99
CA ASN A 47 -0.14 7.18 -23.01
C ASN A 47 1.38 7.16 -22.78
N VAL A 48 1.81 7.38 -21.54
CA VAL A 48 3.24 7.55 -21.19
C VAL A 48 3.81 6.38 -20.39
N HIS A 49 2.99 5.40 -20.03
CA HIS A 49 3.39 4.20 -19.31
C HIS A 49 4.08 4.47 -17.96
N ILE A 50 3.84 5.64 -17.36
CA ILE A 50 4.35 5.96 -16.03
C ILE A 50 3.47 5.27 -14.99
N GLN A 51 4.11 4.59 -14.04
CA GLN A 51 3.43 3.88 -12.96
C GLN A 51 2.77 4.86 -11.97
N GLU A 52 1.53 4.58 -11.61
CA GLU A 52 0.84 5.30 -10.54
C GLU A 52 1.39 4.88 -9.16
N VAL A 53 2.04 5.82 -8.48
CA VAL A 53 2.65 5.64 -7.15
C VAL A 53 2.41 6.82 -6.21
N LYS A 54 1.59 7.79 -6.62
CA LYS A 54 1.21 8.98 -5.87
C LYS A 54 -0.15 8.82 -5.19
N ALA A 55 -1.04 8.02 -5.77
CA ALA A 55 -2.36 7.75 -5.23
C ALA A 55 -2.73 6.26 -5.36
N PHE A 56 -2.79 5.57 -4.23
CA PHE A 56 -3.29 4.20 -4.11
C PHE A 56 -3.91 4.00 -2.73
N THR A 57 -4.74 2.96 -2.58
CA THR A 57 -5.38 2.64 -1.31
C THR A 57 -4.48 1.78 -0.44
N CYS A 58 -4.56 1.96 0.89
CA CYS A 58 -3.84 1.14 1.85
C CYS A 58 -4.60 1.05 3.18
N ASP A 59 -4.18 0.10 4.01
CA ASP A 59 -4.63 -0.08 5.39
C ASP A 59 -3.47 0.17 6.35
N ILE A 60 -3.78 0.56 7.60
CA ILE A 60 -2.79 0.78 8.66
C ILE A 60 -3.11 -0.12 9.85
N ARG A 61 -2.07 -0.83 10.34
CA ARG A 61 -2.16 -1.64 11.56
C ARG A 61 -1.12 -1.19 12.58
N PRO A 62 -1.45 -1.19 13.87
CA PRO A 62 -0.46 -0.90 14.91
C PRO A 62 0.61 -1.99 14.98
N GLY A 63 1.85 -1.60 15.29
CA GLY A 63 2.96 -2.52 15.52
C GLY A 63 3.91 -2.66 14.33
N ARG A 64 4.88 -3.58 14.47
CA ARG A 64 5.88 -3.86 13.43
C ARG A 64 5.29 -4.80 12.38
N ARG A 65 5.66 -4.60 11.11
CA ARG A 65 5.32 -5.53 10.02
C ARG A 65 5.89 -6.93 10.34
N PRO A 66 5.07 -8.00 10.27
CA PRO A 66 5.57 -9.36 10.44
C PRO A 66 6.56 -9.75 9.33
N ARG A 67 7.40 -10.74 9.60
CA ARG A 67 8.46 -11.23 8.71
C ARG A 67 8.34 -12.74 8.54
N GLY A 68 8.98 -13.28 7.50
CA GLY A 68 8.99 -14.72 7.25
C GLY A 68 7.58 -15.29 7.06
N PRO A 69 7.27 -16.49 7.59
CA PRO A 69 5.96 -17.13 7.43
C PRO A 69 4.78 -16.28 7.91
N ALA A 70 4.97 -15.48 8.97
CA ALA A 70 3.91 -14.61 9.49
C ALA A 70 3.53 -13.47 8.53
N LEU A 71 4.44 -13.04 7.65
CA LEU A 71 4.11 -12.08 6.60
C LEU A 71 3.16 -12.71 5.58
N VAL A 72 3.44 -13.95 5.17
CA VAL A 72 2.62 -14.67 4.18
C VAL A 72 1.20 -14.85 4.70
N GLN A 73 1.06 -15.33 5.95
CA GLN A 73 -0.24 -15.44 6.61
C GLN A 73 -0.99 -14.11 6.70
N LEU A 74 -0.29 -13.00 6.93
CA LEU A 74 -0.92 -11.68 6.93
C LEU A 74 -1.49 -11.36 5.54
N VAL A 75 -0.72 -11.55 4.47
CA VAL A 75 -1.18 -11.26 3.10
C VAL A 75 -2.36 -12.17 2.71
N GLU A 76 -2.27 -13.46 3.00
CA GLU A 76 -3.36 -14.42 2.78
C GLU A 76 -4.64 -13.98 3.48
N SER A 77 -4.55 -13.50 4.73
CA SER A 77 -5.72 -13.01 5.46
C SER A 77 -6.39 -11.79 4.78
N TYR A 78 -5.61 -10.92 4.12
CA TYR A 78 -6.15 -9.80 3.37
C TYR A 78 -6.83 -10.27 2.08
N GLN A 79 -6.22 -11.22 1.36
CA GLN A 79 -6.81 -11.80 0.15
C GLN A 79 -8.14 -12.50 0.46
N GLN A 80 -8.18 -13.31 1.52
CA GLN A 80 -9.41 -13.98 1.99
C GLN A 80 -10.50 -12.96 2.36
N ARG A 81 -10.16 -11.92 3.13
CA ARG A 81 -11.11 -10.86 3.50
C ARG A 81 -11.65 -10.08 2.31
N ALA A 82 -10.83 -9.92 1.27
CA ALA A 82 -11.22 -9.27 0.03
C ALA A 82 -11.99 -10.20 -0.92
N GLY A 83 -12.11 -11.49 -0.59
CA GLY A 83 -12.78 -12.47 -1.45
C GLY A 83 -12.01 -12.74 -2.74
N ILE A 84 -10.69 -12.59 -2.75
CA ILE A 84 -9.87 -12.85 -3.93
C ILE A 84 -9.85 -14.35 -4.21
N THR A 85 -10.24 -14.71 -5.42
CA THR A 85 -10.22 -16.07 -5.99
C THR A 85 -9.22 -16.15 -7.14
N GLU A 86 -8.98 -17.35 -7.65
CA GLU A 86 -8.16 -17.56 -8.85
C GLU A 86 -8.73 -16.87 -10.09
N ASP A 87 -10.06 -16.69 -10.13
CA ASP A 87 -10.79 -16.02 -11.22
C ASP A 87 -10.89 -14.49 -11.03
N THR A 88 -10.36 -13.93 -9.94
CA THR A 88 -10.51 -12.49 -9.69
C THR A 88 -9.65 -11.68 -10.66
N GLY A 89 -10.32 -10.87 -11.51
CA GLY A 89 -9.65 -10.01 -12.48
C GLY A 89 -9.15 -10.74 -13.72
N THR A 90 -9.64 -11.95 -13.99
CA THR A 90 -9.31 -12.73 -15.21
C THR A 90 -10.32 -12.52 -16.35
N ASP A 91 -11.40 -11.78 -16.10
CA ASP A 91 -12.37 -11.42 -17.13
C ASP A 91 -11.71 -10.51 -18.17
N ILE A 92 -11.70 -10.95 -19.44
CA ILE A 92 -11.15 -10.22 -20.60
C ILE A 92 -12.28 -9.44 -21.28
#